data_AF-A0A7G8EYA2-F1
#
_entry.id   AF-A0A7G8EYA2-F1
#
_cell.length_a   1.000
_cell.length_b   1.000
_cell.length_c   1.000
_cell.angle_alpha   90.00
_cell.angle_beta   90.00
_cell.angle_gamma   90.00
#
_symmetry.space_group_name_H-M   'P 1'
#
loop_
_entity.id
_entity.type
_entity.pdbx_description
1 polymer ?
#
loop_
_entity_poly.entity_id
_entity_poly.type
_entity_poly.pdbx_seq_one_letter_code
_entity_poly.pdbx_strand_id
1 'polypeptide(L)' 'MIGLTRIYCNQDEEFLLVHVPAQEAAKAVDELSEEGWDIEAEIPL' A
#
# COMPACT_ATOMS: atom_id res chain seq x y z
N MET A 1 12.98 7.05 14.32
CA MET A 1 13.20 5.90 13.43
C MET A 1 12.08 5.94 12.41
N ILE A 2 12.38 6.08 11.11
CA ILE A 2 11.34 6.08 10.07
C ILE A 2 11.07 4.61 9.77
N GLY A 3 9.93 4.09 10.25
CA GLY A 3 9.48 2.73 9.93
C GLY A 3 9.01 2.65 8.48
N LEU A 4 8.91 1.44 7.96
CA LEU A 4 8.30 1.19 6.64
C LEU A 4 6.97 0.50 6.82
N THR A 5 6.05 0.72 5.90
CA THR A 5 4.83 -0.07 5.77
C THR A 5 4.84 -0.73 4.41
N ARG A 6 4.53 -2.02 4.39
CA ARG A 6 4.29 -2.79 3.18
C ARG A 6 2.80 -2.82 2.88
N ILE A 7 2.42 -2.41 1.69
CA ILE A 7 1.05 -2.43 1.21
C ILE A 7 0.95 -3.54 0.16
N TYR A 8 -0.05 -4.40 0.32
CA TYR A 8 -0.43 -5.45 -0.60
C TYR A 8 -1.69 -5.01 -1.32
N CYS A 9 -1.65 -4.99 -2.64
CA CYS A 9 -2.73 -4.52 -3.48
C CYS A 9 -2.96 -5.49 -4.63
N ASN A 10 -4.21 -5.69 -5.02
CA ASN A 10 -4.59 -6.46 -6.19
C ASN A 10 -5.55 -5.65 -7.09
N GLN A 11 -5.54 -5.96 -8.37
CA GLN A 11 -6.49 -5.42 -9.35
C GLN A 11 -6.73 -6.51 -10.40
N ASP A 12 -7.93 -7.09 -10.39
CA ASP A 12 -8.29 -8.25 -11.22
C ASP A 12 -7.28 -9.42 -11.09
N GLU A 13 -6.42 -9.62 -12.10
CA GLU A 13 -5.39 -10.67 -12.14
C GLU A 13 -3.98 -10.12 -11.86
N GLU A 14 -3.86 -8.84 -11.54
CA GLU A 14 -2.59 -8.16 -11.22
C GLU A 14 -2.40 -7.99 -9.71
N PHE A 15 -1.13 -8.00 -9.30
CA PHE A 15 -0.73 -7.82 -7.91
C PHE A 15 0.42 -6.82 -7.81
N LEU A 16 0.30 -5.92 -6.84
CA LEU A 16 1.28 -4.87 -6.55
C LEU A 16 1.67 -4.91 -5.07
N LEU A 17 2.97 -4.81 -4.81
CA LEU A 17 3.53 -4.73 -3.46
C LEU A 17 4.39 -3.49 -3.35
N VAL A 18 4.01 -2.61 -2.44
CA VAL A 18 4.67 -1.31 -2.27
C VAL A 18 5.26 -1.20 -0.87
N HIS A 19 6.49 -0.70 -0.74
CA HIS A 19 7.05 -0.27 0.53
C HIS A 19 7.08 1.24 0.57
N VAL A 20 6.46 1.82 1.60
CA VAL A 20 6.43 3.26 1.81
C VAL A 20 6.88 3.59 3.22
N PRO A 21 7.40 4.80 3.47
CA PRO A 21 7.57 5.30 4.84
C PRO A 21 6.26 5.18 5.61
N ALA A 22 6.31 4.73 6.87
CA ALA A 22 5.12 4.48 7.67
C ALA A 22 4.23 5.74 7.82
N GLN A 23 4.84 6.93 7.80
CA GLN A 23 4.14 8.22 7.85
C GLN A 23 3.39 8.56 6.55
N GLU A 24 3.71 7.91 5.43
CA GLU A 24 3.11 8.09 4.11
C GLU A 24 2.14 6.96 3.75
N ALA A 25 2.05 5.90 4.58
CA ALA A 25 1.24 4.72 4.30
C ALA A 25 -0.22 5.03 4.01
N ALA A 26 -0.86 5.88 4.82
CA ALA A 26 -2.25 6.27 4.61
C ALA A 26 -2.46 7.00 3.26
N LYS A 27 -1.55 7.91 2.91
CA LYS A 27 -1.60 8.62 1.62
C LYS A 27 -1.42 7.68 0.44
N ALA A 28 -0.49 6.73 0.56
CA ALA A 28 -0.25 5.73 -0.48
C ALA A 28 -1.46 4.79 -0.67
N VAL A 29 -2.14 4.41 0.42
CA VAL A 29 -3.39 3.63 0.37
C VAL A 29 -4.49 4.38 -0.36
N ASP A 30 -4.67 5.67 -0.04
CA ASP A 30 -5.68 6.51 -0.69
C ASP A 30 -5.39 6.63 -2.20
N GLU A 31 -4.13 6.92 -2.57
CA GLU A 31 -3.71 7.05 -3.98
C GLU A 31 -3.88 5.73 -4.75
N LEU A 32 -3.47 4.60 -4.18
CA LEU A 32 -3.64 3.27 -4.80
C LEU A 32 -5.12 2.93 -4.98
N SER A 33 -5.97 3.28 -4.00
CA SER A 33 -7.42 3.08 -4.10
C SER A 33 -8.05 3.95 -5.19
N GLU A 34 -7.60 5.20 -5.35
CA GLU A 34 -8.03 6.09 -6.44
C GLU A 34 -7.59 5.58 -7.83
N GLU A 35 -6.44 4.90 -7.90
CA GLU A 35 -5.95 4.21 -9.11
C GLU A 35 -6.70 2.90 -9.40
N GLY A 36 -7.59 2.46 -8.50
CA GLY A 36 -8.43 1.28 -8.66
C GLY A 36 -7.79 -0.01 -8.15
N TRP A 37 -6.77 0.08 -7.30
CA TRP A 37 -6.25 -1.07 -6.57
C TRP A 37 -7.09 -1.35 -5.33
N ASP A 38 -7.40 -2.62 -5.12
CA ASP A 38 -7.97 -3.10 -3.87
C ASP A 38 -6.83 -3.35 -2.87
N ILE A 39 -6.92 -2.77 -1.68
CA ILE A 39 -5.91 -2.93 -0.62
C ILE A 39 -6.24 -4.17 0.21
N GLU A 40 -5.39 -5.19 0.12
CA GLU A 40 -5.57 -6.44 0.86
C GLU A 40 -4.95 -6.38 2.27
N ALA A 41 -3.79 -5.74 2.42
CA ALA A 41 -3.10 -5.65 3.71
C ALA A 41 -2.09 -4.50 3.80
N GLU A 42 -1.96 -3.95 5.01
CA GLU A 42 -0.91 -3.02 5.41
C GLU A 42 -0.10 -3.64 6.56
N ILE A 43 1.21 -3.84 6.36
CA ILE A 43 2.09 -4.50 7.32
C ILE A 43 3.24 -3.56 7.69
N PRO A 44 3.28 -3.03 8.93
CA PRO A 44 4.45 -2.33 9.45
C PRO A 44 5.67 -3.26 9.50
N LEU A 45 6.82 -2.76 9.06
CA LEU A 45 8.11 -3.46 9.01
C LEU A 45 9.13 -2.84 9.99
#